data_AF-A0A7R9F3G4-F1
#
_entry.id   AF-A0A7R9F3G4-F1
#
_cell.length_a   1.000
_cell.length_b   1.000
_cell.length_c   1.000
_cell.angle_alpha   90.00
_cell.angle_beta   90.00
_cell.angle_gamma   90.00
#
_symmetry.space_group_name_H-M   'P 1'
#
loop_
_entity.id
_entity.type
_entity.pdbx_description
1 polymer ?
#
loop_
_entity_poly.entity_id
_entity_poly.type
_entity_poly.pdbx_seq_one_letter_code
_entity_poly.pdbx_strand_id
1 'polypeptide(L)'
;MSKSKKVIDEAKEIQNPELDLADKGVSSFEEMPGLCEYSINMSNITRLTLSHNKIQDTISGSQLQLDMISGSQLHLDISGSQLHLAMISGSQLHLDISGSQLHLDISGSQLHLDISGSQLHLDMISGSQLHLDISGSQLHLAMISGSQLHLDISGSQLHLDISGSQLHLDISGSQLHLAMISGSQLHLDISGSQLHLAMISGSQLHLDISGSQSHLDMLSGSQLHLDISGSQLHLDISGSQLLLDISGSQLHLDMISGSQLHLDMISGSQLHLDISGSQSHLAMISGSQSHLAMISGSQSHLAMISGSQLHLDMISGSQLHLAMISGSQLHLDMISGSQLHLDRSGSQLHLAMISGIVPPGLANLVNLEILNLFNNLVEELPTSLSSMPKLRILNVGACSVMNVDGTRLDEDPKERFIFEVEPNVQTISVAAVTHYFGECRYISDIFVTKLPGPVCFLHCVKIERVKLCSLSVETLRALYLGDNDFEYIPPEIGQLKNLQILVLRENDLVELPKEIGELVRLRELHIQGNRLTLLPPEIGNLDLVSNKSVLKMENNFWVTPIADQLQVGVSHVVDFIRTETYRILYSRLTSTKSPPPEKYLDKSKKLSRISARQS
;
A
#
# COMPACT_ATOMS: atom_id res chain seq x y z
N MET A 1 -14.24 1.94 81.07
CA MET A 1 -14.04 2.72 79.82
C MET A 1 -13.40 1.80 78.81
N SER A 2 -13.87 1.79 77.56
CA SER A 2 -13.18 1.07 76.48
C SER A 2 -11.73 1.58 76.40
N LYS A 3 -10.78 0.69 76.08
CA LYS A 3 -9.36 1.06 75.96
C LYS A 3 -9.17 2.18 74.94
N SER A 4 -10.03 2.23 73.92
CA SER A 4 -10.11 3.26 72.90
C SER A 4 -10.54 4.63 73.44
N LYS A 5 -11.60 4.71 74.25
CA LYS A 5 -12.09 5.98 74.82
C LYS A 5 -11.03 6.71 75.65
N LYS A 6 -10.22 5.97 76.42
CA LYS A 6 -9.15 6.56 77.22
C LYS A 6 -8.10 7.28 76.36
N VAL A 7 -7.74 6.70 75.22
CA VAL A 7 -6.75 7.28 74.29
C VAL A 7 -7.31 8.53 73.61
N ILE A 8 -8.59 8.53 73.23
CA ILE A 8 -9.26 9.72 72.67
C ILE A 8 -9.28 10.85 73.69
N ASP A 9 -9.66 10.58 74.93
CA ASP A 9 -9.77 11.59 75.97
C ASP A 9 -8.39 12.19 76.30
N GLU A 10 -7.34 11.37 76.37
CA GLU A 10 -5.94 11.82 76.53
C GLU A 10 -5.48 12.69 75.34
N ALA A 11 -5.78 12.30 74.10
CA ALA A 11 -5.42 13.06 72.91
C ALA A 11 -6.15 14.42 72.84
N LYS A 12 -7.41 14.48 73.29
CA LYS A 12 -8.20 15.72 73.37
C LYS A 12 -7.60 16.72 74.36
N GLU A 13 -7.14 16.26 75.52
CA GLU A 13 -6.56 17.15 76.54
C GLU A 13 -5.29 17.86 76.05
N ILE A 14 -4.47 17.17 75.26
CA ILE A 14 -3.18 17.69 74.77
C ILE A 14 -3.23 18.24 73.34
N GLN A 15 -4.41 18.29 72.71
CA GLN A 15 -4.60 18.65 71.29
C GLN A 15 -3.66 17.86 70.35
N ASN A 16 -3.48 16.56 70.59
CA ASN A 16 -2.62 15.74 69.75
C ASN A 16 -3.28 15.52 68.38
N PRO A 17 -2.62 15.89 67.27
CA PRO A 17 -3.13 15.62 65.93
C PRO A 17 -2.99 14.14 65.52
N GLU A 18 -2.25 13.32 66.29
CA GLU A 18 -2.06 11.89 66.00
C GLU A 18 -2.78 11.00 67.03
N LEU A 19 -3.56 10.03 66.57
CA LEU A 19 -4.34 9.12 67.41
C LEU A 19 -4.03 7.64 67.10
N ASP A 20 -3.46 6.92 68.07
CA ASP A 20 -3.11 5.49 67.93
C ASP A 20 -4.09 4.57 68.68
N LEU A 21 -4.91 3.85 67.91
CA LEU A 21 -5.94 2.94 68.39
C LEU A 21 -5.68 1.50 67.95
N ALA A 22 -4.42 1.13 67.74
CA ALA A 22 -4.00 -0.24 67.52
C ALA A 22 -4.45 -1.19 68.65
N ASP A 23 -4.96 -2.37 68.28
CA ASP A 23 -5.31 -3.47 69.19
C ASP A 23 -6.29 -3.08 70.32
N LYS A 24 -7.13 -2.04 70.10
CA LYS A 24 -8.09 -1.58 71.10
C LYS A 24 -9.42 -2.33 71.07
N GLY A 25 -9.60 -3.24 70.11
CA GLY A 25 -10.81 -4.04 69.94
C GLY A 25 -12.00 -3.20 69.48
N VAL A 26 -11.75 -2.13 68.73
CA VAL A 26 -12.79 -1.24 68.18
C VAL A 26 -13.58 -2.02 67.15
N SER A 27 -14.89 -2.12 67.38
CA SER A 27 -15.81 -2.72 66.42
C SER A 27 -16.60 -1.69 65.62
N SER A 28 -16.80 -0.50 66.20
CA SER A 28 -17.44 0.65 65.57
C SER A 28 -16.93 1.98 66.14
N PHE A 29 -16.94 3.06 65.35
CA PHE A 29 -16.73 4.44 65.79
C PHE A 29 -17.84 4.91 66.76
N GLU A 30 -18.99 4.25 66.86
CA GLU A 30 -19.97 4.49 67.94
C GLU A 30 -19.35 4.21 69.33
N GLU A 31 -18.40 3.28 69.43
CA GLU A 31 -17.65 3.01 70.67
C GLU A 31 -16.63 4.12 71.00
N MET A 32 -16.53 5.13 70.12
CA MET A 32 -15.56 6.22 70.12
C MET A 32 -16.24 7.61 70.12
N PRO A 33 -17.07 7.93 71.12
CA PRO A 33 -17.83 9.18 71.14
C PRO A 33 -16.92 10.42 71.05
N GLY A 34 -17.17 11.24 70.03
CA GLY A 34 -16.45 12.48 69.73
C GLY A 34 -15.32 12.37 68.69
N LEU A 35 -15.25 11.28 67.92
CA LEU A 35 -14.56 11.23 66.61
C LEU A 35 -15.53 11.56 65.45
N CYS A 36 -16.77 11.07 65.50
CA CYS A 36 -17.76 11.19 64.40
C CYS A 36 -19.04 11.98 64.75
N GLU A 37 -19.18 12.51 65.98
CA GLU A 37 -20.35 13.32 66.32
C GLU A 37 -20.26 14.71 65.68
N TYR A 38 -21.30 15.09 64.92
CA TYR A 38 -21.54 16.43 64.35
C TYR A 38 -21.37 17.60 65.34
N SER A 39 -21.30 17.31 66.64
CA SER A 39 -21.18 18.25 67.74
C SER A 39 -19.74 18.53 68.19
N ILE A 40 -18.73 17.74 67.82
CA ILE A 40 -17.33 17.97 68.26
C ILE A 40 -16.39 17.58 67.12
N ASN A 41 -16.12 18.56 66.26
CA ASN A 41 -15.22 18.45 65.13
C ASN A 41 -13.76 18.33 65.63
N MET A 42 -13.18 17.15 65.57
CA MET A 42 -11.72 16.96 65.69
C MET A 42 -11.07 17.31 64.34
N SER A 43 -11.24 18.55 63.88
CA SER A 43 -10.69 19.05 62.61
C SER A 43 -9.16 19.07 62.54
N ASN A 44 -8.49 18.71 63.64
CA ASN A 44 -7.04 18.77 63.79
C ASN A 44 -6.38 17.39 63.81
N ILE A 45 -7.12 16.27 63.70
CA ILE A 45 -6.47 14.95 63.59
C ILE A 45 -5.87 14.85 62.18
N THR A 46 -4.55 14.74 62.13
CA THR A 46 -3.78 14.53 60.89
C THR A 46 -3.25 13.11 60.76
N ARG A 47 -3.41 12.22 61.77
CA ARG A 47 -3.02 10.81 61.66
C ARG A 47 -3.89 9.95 62.57
N LEU A 48 -4.51 8.91 62.03
CA LEU A 48 -5.32 7.92 62.79
C LEU A 48 -4.84 6.50 62.47
N THR A 49 -4.38 5.76 63.49
CA THR A 49 -3.94 4.36 63.39
C THR A 49 -5.00 3.43 63.97
N LEU A 50 -5.47 2.44 63.21
CA LEU A 50 -6.57 1.52 63.60
C LEU A 50 -6.21 0.03 63.46
N SER A 51 -4.93 -0.33 63.46
CA SER A 51 -4.47 -1.71 63.24
C SER A 51 -5.06 -2.74 64.22
N HIS A 52 -5.31 -3.96 63.71
CA HIS A 52 -5.86 -5.10 64.44
C HIS A 52 -7.27 -4.87 65.06
N ASN A 53 -8.15 -4.17 64.35
CA ASN A 53 -9.55 -3.95 64.75
C ASN A 53 -10.54 -4.57 63.73
N LYS A 54 -11.85 -4.54 64.02
CA LYS A 54 -12.92 -5.09 63.15
C LYS A 54 -13.98 -4.03 62.88
N ILE A 55 -13.70 -3.10 61.96
CA ILE A 55 -14.47 -1.85 61.81
C ILE A 55 -15.42 -1.95 60.60
N GLN A 56 -16.66 -1.49 60.80
CA GLN A 56 -17.69 -1.33 59.76
C GLN A 56 -18.38 0.02 59.93
N ASP A 57 -17.91 1.10 59.30
CA ASP A 57 -18.43 2.47 59.53
C ASP A 57 -17.96 3.52 58.49
N THR A 58 -18.56 4.72 58.53
CA THR A 58 -18.21 5.90 57.71
C THR A 58 -17.22 6.86 58.41
N ILE A 59 -16.21 7.35 57.68
CA ILE A 59 -15.20 8.33 58.08
C ILE A 59 -15.32 9.56 57.18
N SER A 60 -15.38 10.78 57.74
CA SER A 60 -15.41 12.02 56.93
C SER A 60 -14.54 13.14 57.51
N GLY A 61 -13.91 13.95 56.65
CA GLY A 61 -13.08 15.09 57.06
C GLY A 61 -12.49 15.89 55.89
N SER A 62 -12.15 17.17 56.08
CA SER A 62 -11.61 18.01 54.99
C SER A 62 -10.17 17.66 54.59
N GLN A 63 -9.30 17.38 55.58
CA GLN A 63 -7.93 16.91 55.38
C GLN A 63 -7.74 15.67 56.26
N LEU A 64 -7.84 14.49 55.68
CA LEU A 64 -7.82 13.22 56.42
C LEU A 64 -6.60 12.41 55.98
N GLN A 65 -5.77 12.01 56.94
CA GLN A 65 -4.70 11.05 56.72
C GLN A 65 -4.90 9.83 57.64
N LEU A 66 -5.08 8.66 57.03
CA LEU A 66 -5.25 7.38 57.71
C LEU A 66 -4.06 6.48 57.35
N ASP A 67 -3.34 6.02 58.37
CA ASP A 67 -2.15 5.19 58.21
C ASP A 67 -2.33 3.88 59.01
N MET A 68 -1.83 2.75 58.47
CA MET A 68 -1.77 1.46 59.18
C MET A 68 -3.15 0.96 59.67
N ILE A 69 -4.14 0.92 58.77
CA ILE A 69 -5.41 0.26 59.05
C ILE A 69 -5.25 -1.22 58.67
N SER A 70 -5.42 -2.13 59.64
CA SER A 70 -5.37 -3.58 59.37
C SER A 70 -6.51 -4.34 60.02
N GLY A 71 -7.10 -5.30 59.29
CA GLY A 71 -8.21 -6.12 59.77
C GLY A 71 -8.54 -7.31 58.87
N SER A 72 -9.28 -8.29 59.39
CA SER A 72 -9.68 -9.46 58.59
C SER A 72 -10.81 -9.15 57.59
N GLN A 73 -11.79 -8.35 58.02
CA GLN A 73 -12.88 -7.84 57.21
C GLN A 73 -13.03 -6.37 57.55
N LEU A 74 -12.83 -5.49 56.57
CA LEU A 74 -13.00 -4.05 56.73
C LEU A 74 -13.99 -3.56 55.68
N HIS A 75 -15.00 -2.82 56.16
CA HIS A 75 -15.95 -2.10 55.32
C HIS A 75 -15.94 -0.65 55.75
N LEU A 76 -15.44 0.25 54.92
CA LEU A 76 -15.31 1.67 55.27
C LEU A 76 -15.81 2.57 54.14
N ASP A 77 -16.63 3.54 54.50
CA ASP A 77 -16.98 4.65 53.61
C ASP A 77 -16.12 5.86 54.02
N ILE A 78 -15.28 6.39 53.14
CA ILE A 78 -14.34 7.47 53.44
C ILE A 78 -14.63 8.65 52.52
N SER A 79 -14.89 9.83 53.09
CA SER A 79 -15.14 11.05 52.30
C SER A 79 -14.32 12.25 52.76
N GLY A 80 -13.84 13.06 51.82
CA GLY A 80 -13.09 14.27 52.17
C GLY A 80 -12.52 15.07 51.00
N SER A 81 -12.07 16.30 51.24
CA SER A 81 -11.47 17.10 50.15
C SER A 81 -10.03 16.69 49.81
N GLN A 82 -9.21 16.39 50.82
CA GLN A 82 -7.85 15.87 50.66
C GLN A 82 -7.67 14.63 51.52
N LEU A 83 -7.48 13.48 50.89
CA LEU A 83 -7.36 12.17 51.52
C LEU A 83 -5.97 11.59 51.25
N HIS A 84 -5.29 11.14 52.31
CA HIS A 84 -4.07 10.33 52.21
C HIS A 84 -4.28 9.04 53.00
N LEU A 85 -4.44 7.94 52.30
CA LEU A 85 -4.72 6.62 52.84
C LEU A 85 -3.52 5.71 52.54
N ALA A 86 -2.71 5.36 53.55
CA ALA A 86 -1.51 4.55 53.32
C ALA A 86 -1.45 3.32 54.23
N MET A 87 -0.83 2.26 53.72
CA MET A 87 -0.65 0.98 54.43
C MET A 87 -1.97 0.38 54.94
N ILE A 88 -3.05 0.49 54.15
CA ILE A 88 -4.30 -0.21 54.46
C ILE A 88 -4.11 -1.68 54.07
N SER A 89 -4.39 -2.60 55.00
CA SER A 89 -4.21 -4.04 54.75
C SER A 89 -5.33 -4.92 55.31
N GLY A 90 -5.65 -6.02 54.62
CA GLY A 90 -6.59 -7.00 55.16
C GLY A 90 -6.93 -8.14 54.22
N SER A 91 -7.62 -9.16 54.74
CA SER A 91 -8.02 -10.30 53.92
C SER A 91 -9.21 -9.99 53.00
N GLN A 92 -10.21 -9.25 53.49
CA GLN A 92 -11.36 -8.78 52.70
C GLN A 92 -11.59 -7.30 52.98
N LEU A 93 -11.33 -6.45 51.99
CA LEU A 93 -11.51 -5.01 52.08
C LEU A 93 -12.60 -4.58 51.10
N HIS A 94 -13.63 -3.90 51.61
CA HIS A 94 -14.62 -3.19 50.82
C HIS A 94 -14.56 -1.71 51.20
N LEU A 95 -14.12 -0.83 50.30
CA LEU A 95 -14.00 0.59 50.59
C LEU A 95 -14.74 1.42 49.54
N ASP A 96 -15.59 2.33 50.00
CA ASP A 96 -16.15 3.41 49.20
C ASP A 96 -15.37 4.69 49.57
N ILE A 97 -14.68 5.30 48.62
CA ILE A 97 -13.81 6.46 48.86
C ILE A 97 -14.19 7.59 47.91
N SER A 98 -14.64 8.72 48.46
CA SER A 98 -14.96 9.92 47.68
C SER A 98 -14.13 11.13 48.11
N GLY A 99 -13.41 11.75 47.17
CA GLY A 99 -12.68 12.97 47.50
C GLY A 99 -12.07 13.75 46.35
N SER A 100 -11.80 15.04 46.55
CA SER A 100 -11.24 15.89 45.50
C SER A 100 -9.80 15.51 45.16
N GLN A 101 -8.96 15.26 46.17
CA GLN A 101 -7.59 14.75 46.01
C GLN A 101 -7.40 13.51 46.88
N LEU A 102 -6.96 12.40 46.28
CA LEU A 102 -6.71 11.15 46.99
C LEU A 102 -5.32 10.60 46.67
N HIS A 103 -4.59 10.22 47.70
CA HIS A 103 -3.46 9.28 47.62
C HIS A 103 -3.85 7.98 48.33
N LEU A 104 -3.77 6.83 47.64
CA LEU A 104 -4.14 5.53 48.22
C LEU A 104 -3.03 4.49 47.99
N ASP A 105 -2.64 3.82 49.08
CA ASP A 105 -1.82 2.60 49.10
C ASP A 105 -2.54 1.54 49.94
N ILE A 106 -2.83 0.40 49.30
CA ILE A 106 -3.65 -0.67 49.87
C ILE A 106 -3.19 -2.05 49.40
N SER A 107 -3.13 -3.00 50.32
CA SER A 107 -2.80 -4.39 50.03
C SER A 107 -3.82 -5.34 50.65
N GLY A 108 -4.15 -6.45 50.01
CA GLY A 108 -5.05 -7.41 50.61
C GLY A 108 -5.28 -8.67 49.79
N SER A 109 -6.04 -9.63 50.31
CA SER A 109 -6.35 -10.83 49.53
C SER A 109 -7.49 -10.58 48.54
N GLN A 110 -8.62 -10.04 49.03
CA GLN A 110 -9.79 -9.65 48.23
C GLN A 110 -10.08 -8.17 48.45
N LEU A 111 -9.97 -7.37 47.39
CA LEU A 111 -10.20 -5.93 47.40
C LEU A 111 -11.39 -5.59 46.51
N HIS A 112 -12.39 -4.88 47.06
CA HIS A 112 -13.44 -4.23 46.29
C HIS A 112 -13.42 -2.75 46.63
N LEU A 113 -13.02 -1.90 45.68
CA LEU A 113 -12.86 -0.46 45.91
C LEU A 113 -13.76 0.30 44.93
N ASP A 114 -14.63 1.15 45.47
CA ASP A 114 -15.35 2.18 44.72
C ASP A 114 -14.69 3.51 45.06
N ILE A 115 -14.08 4.17 44.08
CA ILE A 115 -13.28 5.37 44.28
C ILE A 115 -13.74 6.47 43.31
N SER A 116 -14.19 7.60 43.85
CA SER A 116 -14.57 8.76 43.06
C SER A 116 -13.81 10.02 43.45
N GLY A 117 -13.41 10.83 42.46
CA GLY A 117 -12.73 12.09 42.78
C GLY A 117 -12.25 12.94 41.61
N SER A 118 -11.55 14.04 41.91
CA SER A 118 -11.01 14.92 40.87
C SER A 118 -9.58 14.54 40.48
N GLN A 119 -8.69 14.37 41.46
CA GLN A 119 -7.28 13.99 41.27
C GLN A 119 -6.96 12.76 42.13
N LEU A 120 -6.83 11.61 41.50
CA LEU A 120 -6.61 10.33 42.18
C LEU A 120 -5.20 9.82 41.86
N HIS A 121 -4.41 9.55 42.91
CA HIS A 121 -3.11 8.90 42.83
C HIS A 121 -3.17 7.59 43.61
N LEU A 122 -3.29 6.49 42.88
CA LEU A 122 -3.38 5.15 43.46
C LEU A 122 -2.07 4.42 43.17
N ASP A 123 -1.38 4.00 44.21
CA ASP A 123 -0.05 3.38 44.09
C ASP A 123 0.04 2.13 44.97
N MET A 124 0.88 1.18 44.56
CA MET A 124 1.14 -0.08 45.28
C MET A 124 -0.12 -0.89 45.64
N ILE A 125 -1.18 -0.79 44.84
CA ILE A 125 -2.40 -1.58 45.06
C ILE A 125 -2.12 -3.05 44.72
N SER A 126 -2.17 -3.93 45.72
CA SER A 126 -1.83 -5.35 45.51
C SER A 126 -2.83 -6.32 46.14
N GLY A 127 -3.15 -7.39 45.42
CA GLY A 127 -3.96 -8.46 46.00
C GLY A 127 -4.22 -9.68 45.12
N SER A 128 -4.90 -10.69 45.67
CA SER A 128 -5.21 -11.89 44.88
C SER A 128 -6.38 -11.67 43.93
N GLN A 129 -7.46 -11.02 44.42
CA GLN A 129 -8.64 -10.65 43.65
C GLN A 129 -8.93 -9.16 43.87
N LEU A 130 -8.89 -8.37 42.80
CA LEU A 130 -9.15 -6.94 42.84
C LEU A 130 -10.35 -6.62 41.94
N HIS A 131 -11.32 -5.91 42.50
CA HIS A 131 -12.40 -5.26 41.77
C HIS A 131 -12.33 -3.76 42.08
N LEU A 132 -12.02 -2.95 41.08
CA LEU A 132 -11.89 -1.50 41.23
C LEU A 132 -12.90 -0.81 40.31
N ASP A 133 -13.78 -0.01 40.88
CA ASP A 133 -14.61 0.96 40.17
C ASP A 133 -14.03 2.35 40.48
N ILE A 134 -13.50 3.03 39.47
CA ILE A 134 -12.76 4.28 39.66
C ILE A 134 -13.29 5.34 38.69
N SER A 135 -13.79 6.43 39.23
CA SER A 135 -14.25 7.58 38.44
C SER A 135 -13.53 8.87 38.82
N GLY A 136 -13.04 9.62 37.83
CA GLY A 136 -12.47 10.94 38.12
C GLY A 136 -11.95 11.75 36.95
N SER A 137 -11.37 12.92 37.24
CA SER A 137 -10.86 13.81 36.18
C SER A 137 -9.41 13.47 35.79
N GLN A 138 -8.50 13.39 36.76
CA GLN A 138 -7.08 13.06 36.56
C GLN A 138 -6.71 11.85 37.40
N LEU A 139 -6.37 10.75 36.73
CA LEU A 139 -6.14 9.45 37.34
C LEU A 139 -4.69 9.02 37.08
N HIS A 140 -3.94 8.72 38.14
CA HIS A 140 -2.62 8.11 38.05
C HIS A 140 -2.63 6.82 38.88
N LEU A 141 -2.63 5.69 38.18
CA LEU A 141 -2.70 4.36 38.75
C LEU A 141 -1.38 3.63 38.43
N ALA A 142 -0.57 3.38 39.45
CA ALA A 142 0.74 2.76 39.29
C ALA A 142 0.89 1.53 40.18
N MET A 143 1.73 0.59 39.72
CA MET A 143 2.08 -0.63 40.45
C MET A 143 0.87 -1.44 40.95
N ILE A 144 -0.23 -1.44 40.18
CA ILE A 144 -1.40 -2.26 40.50
C ILE A 144 -1.08 -3.71 40.13
N SER A 145 -1.21 -4.64 41.07
CA SER A 145 -0.84 -6.03 40.85
C SER A 145 -1.78 -7.04 41.48
N GLY A 146 -1.99 -8.17 40.80
CA GLY A 146 -2.74 -9.28 41.37
C GLY A 146 -2.93 -10.51 40.50
N SER A 147 -3.65 -11.51 41.01
CA SER A 147 -3.94 -12.73 40.22
C SER A 147 -5.13 -12.52 39.30
N GLN A 148 -6.24 -11.99 39.82
CA GLN A 148 -7.47 -11.69 39.07
C GLN A 148 -7.86 -10.23 39.29
N LEU A 149 -7.89 -9.45 38.22
CA LEU A 149 -8.18 -8.02 38.27
C LEU A 149 -9.35 -7.71 37.35
N HIS A 150 -10.37 -7.04 37.90
CA HIS A 150 -11.49 -6.46 37.17
C HIS A 150 -11.52 -4.96 37.48
N LEU A 151 -11.28 -4.12 36.48
CA LEU A 151 -11.23 -2.68 36.66
C LEU A 151 -12.25 -2.04 35.71
N ASP A 152 -13.13 -1.21 36.27
CA ASP A 152 -13.96 -0.25 35.56
C ASP A 152 -13.40 1.14 35.88
N ILE A 153 -12.86 1.83 34.87
CA ILE A 153 -12.23 3.13 35.04
C ILE A 153 -12.84 4.13 34.07
N SER A 154 -13.40 5.22 34.60
CA SER A 154 -13.86 6.34 33.81
C SER A 154 -13.12 7.62 34.19
N GLY A 155 -12.48 8.28 33.21
CA GLY A 155 -11.88 9.57 33.50
C GLY A 155 -11.38 10.41 32.34
N SER A 156 -11.14 11.70 32.58
CA SER A 156 -10.69 12.60 31.50
C SER A 156 -9.25 12.34 31.10
N GLN A 157 -8.34 12.17 32.06
CA GLN A 157 -6.93 11.84 31.87
C GLN A 157 -6.57 10.63 32.73
N LEU A 158 -5.98 9.60 32.13
CA LEU A 158 -5.56 8.39 32.83
C LEU A 158 -4.12 8.02 32.48
N HIS A 159 -3.34 7.70 33.51
CA HIS A 159 -2.12 6.92 33.41
C HIS A 159 -2.32 5.60 34.16
N LEU A 160 -2.08 4.47 33.52
CA LEU A 160 -2.24 3.15 34.13
C LEU A 160 -1.04 2.24 33.86
N ASP A 161 -0.44 1.75 34.94
CA ASP A 161 0.51 0.63 34.94
C ASP A 161 -0.05 -0.50 35.81
N ILE A 162 -0.28 -1.67 35.19
CA ILE A 162 -0.93 -2.80 35.85
C ILE A 162 -0.33 -4.14 35.43
N SER A 163 -0.22 -5.08 36.35
CA SER A 163 0.27 -6.43 36.06
C SER A 163 -0.59 -7.49 36.75
N GLY A 164 -0.80 -8.63 36.10
CA GLY A 164 -1.53 -9.71 36.75
C GLY A 164 -1.65 -10.97 35.91
N SER A 165 -2.29 -12.01 36.45
CA SER A 165 -2.48 -13.25 35.67
C SER A 165 -3.67 -13.15 34.72
N GLN A 166 -4.82 -12.70 35.22
CA GLN A 166 -6.06 -12.46 34.48
C GLN A 166 -6.50 -11.02 34.68
N LEU A 167 -6.56 -10.24 33.60
CA LEU A 167 -6.99 -8.84 33.62
C LEU A 167 -8.23 -8.66 32.75
N HIS A 168 -9.25 -8.03 33.31
CA HIS A 168 -10.42 -7.52 32.60
C HIS A 168 -10.51 -6.01 32.88
N LEU A 169 -10.22 -5.18 31.87
CA LEU A 169 -10.25 -3.73 32.00
C LEU A 169 -11.35 -3.18 31.09
N ASP A 170 -12.27 -2.41 31.66
CA ASP A 170 -13.20 -1.52 30.98
C ASP A 170 -12.75 -0.09 31.29
N ILE A 171 -12.25 0.62 30.27
CA ILE A 171 -11.65 1.94 30.45
C ILE A 171 -12.26 2.92 29.46
N SER A 172 -12.84 4.00 29.98
CA SER A 172 -13.38 5.09 29.16
C SER A 172 -12.76 6.45 29.52
N GLY A 173 -12.47 7.26 28.51
CA GLY A 173 -11.96 8.60 28.78
C GLY A 173 -11.59 9.48 27.59
N SER A 174 -10.96 10.63 27.88
CA SER A 174 -10.54 11.56 26.82
C SER A 174 -9.08 11.32 26.39
N GLN A 175 -8.16 11.29 27.34
CA GLN A 175 -6.72 11.09 27.11
C GLN A 175 -6.22 9.92 27.97
N LEU A 176 -5.96 8.78 27.35
CA LEU A 176 -5.57 7.56 28.04
C LEU A 176 -4.12 7.19 27.70
N HIS A 177 -3.28 7.03 28.72
CA HIS A 177 -1.94 6.48 28.63
C HIS A 177 -1.87 5.17 29.41
N LEU A 178 -1.76 4.06 28.69
CA LEU A 178 -1.74 2.72 29.28
C LEU A 178 -0.40 2.09 28.95
N ALA A 179 0.43 1.83 29.96
CA ALA A 179 1.77 1.31 29.76
C ALA A 179 2.04 0.10 30.65
N MET A 180 3.03 -0.70 30.26
CA MET A 180 3.55 -1.81 31.09
C MET A 180 2.47 -2.83 31.51
N ILE A 181 1.40 -2.97 30.72
CA ILE A 181 0.31 -3.89 31.02
C ILE A 181 0.76 -5.31 30.69
N SER A 182 0.84 -6.18 31.69
CA SER A 182 1.31 -7.56 31.48
C SER A 182 0.45 -8.61 32.16
N GLY A 183 0.24 -9.73 31.46
CA GLY A 183 -0.43 -10.87 32.06
C GLY A 183 -0.56 -12.12 31.20
N SER A 184 -1.21 -13.15 31.73
CA SER A 184 -1.44 -14.39 30.97
C SER A 184 -2.65 -14.26 30.05
N GLN A 185 -3.76 -13.74 30.58
CA GLN A 185 -5.02 -13.50 29.86
C GLN A 185 -5.45 -12.05 30.08
N LEU A 186 -5.54 -11.29 28.99
CA LEU A 186 -5.93 -9.89 29.01
C LEU A 186 -7.19 -9.72 28.16
N HIS A 187 -8.21 -9.09 28.73
CA HIS A 187 -9.41 -8.63 28.03
C HIS A 187 -9.57 -7.14 28.30
N LEU A 188 -9.38 -6.34 27.27
CA LEU A 188 -9.28 -4.89 27.37
C LEU A 188 -10.36 -4.27 26.47
N ASP A 189 -11.34 -3.60 27.06
CA ASP A 189 -12.31 -2.75 26.40
C ASP A 189 -11.94 -1.29 26.70
N ILE A 190 -11.49 -0.55 25.70
CA ILE A 190 -10.93 0.78 25.88
C ILE A 190 -11.56 1.75 24.89
N SER A 191 -12.24 2.77 25.40
CA SER A 191 -12.85 3.83 24.60
C SER A 191 -12.29 5.21 24.94
N GLY A 192 -11.91 5.99 23.92
CA GLY A 192 -11.53 7.38 24.18
C GLY A 192 -11.03 8.20 23.00
N SER A 193 -10.90 9.50 23.17
CA SER A 193 -10.51 10.38 22.06
C SER A 193 -9.04 10.26 21.65
N GLN A 194 -8.11 10.21 22.61
CA GLN A 194 -6.67 10.08 22.40
C GLN A 194 -6.12 8.93 23.23
N LEU A 195 -5.68 7.88 22.56
CA LEU A 195 -5.21 6.64 23.18
C LEU A 195 -3.72 6.45 22.88
N HIS A 196 -2.91 6.24 23.92
CA HIS A 196 -1.53 5.80 23.81
C HIS A 196 -1.34 4.53 24.65
N LEU A 197 -1.19 3.40 23.97
CA LEU A 197 -0.98 2.09 24.58
C LEU A 197 0.42 1.63 24.23
N ALA A 198 1.23 1.28 25.24
CA ALA A 198 2.61 0.88 25.04
C ALA A 198 3.00 -0.32 25.90
N MET A 199 3.82 -1.23 25.36
CA MET A 199 4.39 -2.36 26.11
C MET A 199 3.33 -3.26 26.77
N ILE A 200 2.25 -3.55 26.03
CA ILE A 200 1.19 -4.45 26.49
C ILE A 200 1.54 -5.86 26.04
N SER A 201 1.67 -6.79 26.99
CA SER A 201 2.10 -8.15 26.70
C SER A 201 1.25 -9.21 27.39
N GLY A 202 0.90 -10.27 26.64
CA GLY A 202 0.30 -11.44 27.25
C GLY A 202 0.20 -12.68 26.39
N SER A 203 -0.11 -13.82 27.02
CA SER A 203 -0.24 -15.08 26.26
C SER A 203 -1.49 -15.06 25.37
N GLN A 204 -2.62 -14.61 25.93
CA GLN A 204 -3.88 -14.38 25.24
C GLN A 204 -4.31 -12.93 25.46
N LEU A 205 -4.44 -12.16 24.38
CA LEU A 205 -4.83 -10.76 24.43
C LEU A 205 -6.06 -10.55 23.54
N HIS A 206 -7.17 -10.13 24.16
CA HIS A 206 -8.34 -9.60 23.49
C HIS A 206 -8.41 -8.10 23.73
N LEU A 207 -8.51 -7.34 22.64
CA LEU A 207 -8.48 -5.88 22.67
C LEU A 207 -9.63 -5.35 21.82
N ASP A 208 -10.59 -4.69 22.45
CA ASP A 208 -11.62 -3.89 21.80
C ASP A 208 -11.27 -2.42 22.06
N ILE A 209 -10.95 -1.68 21.00
CA ILE A 209 -10.59 -0.26 21.08
C ILE A 209 -11.48 0.56 20.17
N SER A 210 -12.06 1.61 20.74
CA SER A 210 -12.70 2.67 19.97
C SER A 210 -12.10 4.04 20.29
N GLY A 211 -11.48 4.69 19.31
CA GLY A 211 -10.92 6.01 19.56
C GLY A 211 -10.65 6.89 18.35
N SER A 212 -10.55 8.20 18.56
CA SER A 212 -10.33 9.12 17.43
C SER A 212 -8.88 9.08 16.94
N GLN A 213 -7.92 9.15 17.86
CA GLN A 213 -6.49 9.05 17.60
C GLN A 213 -5.89 7.99 18.52
N SER A 214 -5.43 6.87 17.96
CA SER A 214 -4.88 5.77 18.75
C SER A 214 -3.48 5.40 18.26
N HIS A 215 -2.53 5.41 19.17
CA HIS A 215 -1.16 4.95 18.96
C HIS A 215 -0.90 3.75 19.86
N LEU A 216 -0.72 2.60 19.25
CA LEU A 216 -0.57 1.31 19.89
C LEU A 216 0.81 0.76 19.53
N ASP A 217 1.70 0.70 20.51
CA ASP A 217 3.11 0.39 20.32
C ASP A 217 3.52 -0.82 21.18
N MET A 218 4.35 -1.69 20.61
CA MET A 218 4.89 -2.87 21.29
C MET A 218 3.82 -3.76 21.93
N LEU A 219 2.74 -4.03 21.20
CA LEU A 219 1.75 -5.04 21.57
C LEU A 219 2.31 -6.42 21.24
N SER A 220 2.39 -7.31 22.24
CA SER A 220 2.96 -8.63 22.02
C SER A 220 2.21 -9.77 22.68
N GLY A 221 2.19 -10.93 22.02
CA GLY A 221 1.58 -12.12 22.60
C GLY A 221 1.60 -13.38 21.75
N SER A 222 1.08 -14.47 22.32
CA SER A 222 0.97 -15.73 21.56
C SER A 222 -0.30 -15.76 20.70
N GLN A 223 -1.44 -15.37 21.27
CA GLN A 223 -2.72 -15.26 20.58
C GLN A 223 -3.31 -13.88 20.80
N LEU A 224 -3.46 -13.10 19.73
CA LEU A 224 -4.03 -11.77 19.78
C LEU A 224 -5.29 -11.73 18.91
N HIS A 225 -6.37 -11.21 19.47
CA HIS A 225 -7.59 -10.87 18.76
C HIS A 225 -7.90 -9.41 19.04
N LEU A 226 -7.77 -8.56 18.02
CA LEU A 226 -7.93 -7.12 18.14
C LEU A 226 -9.08 -6.66 17.23
N ASP A 227 -10.05 -5.97 17.82
CA ASP A 227 -11.09 -5.19 17.15
C ASP A 227 -10.80 -3.72 17.44
N ILE A 228 -10.37 -2.96 16.43
CA ILE A 228 -9.90 -1.58 16.62
C ILE A 228 -10.60 -0.66 15.63
N SER A 229 -11.32 0.32 16.14
CA SER A 229 -11.98 1.35 15.34
C SER A 229 -11.44 2.74 15.67
N GLY A 230 -11.18 3.55 14.63
CA GLY A 230 -10.76 4.92 14.87
C GLY A 230 -10.44 5.79 13.67
N SER A 231 -10.32 7.12 13.87
CA SER A 231 -10.05 8.03 12.73
C SER A 231 -8.61 7.96 12.27
N GLN A 232 -7.65 8.01 13.20
CA GLN A 232 -6.22 7.90 12.95
C GLN A 232 -5.63 6.80 13.83
N LEU A 233 -5.15 5.72 13.21
CA LEU A 233 -4.61 4.56 13.92
C LEU A 233 -3.17 4.30 13.50
N HIS A 234 -2.29 4.15 14.49
CA HIS A 234 -0.93 3.64 14.33
C HIS A 234 -0.76 2.39 15.19
N LEU A 235 -0.29 1.30 14.58
CA LEU A 235 -0.21 -0.01 15.23
C LEU A 235 1.14 -0.65 14.95
N ASP A 236 1.84 -1.06 16.02
CA ASP A 236 3.00 -1.97 16.03
C ASP A 236 2.66 -3.19 16.90
N ILE A 237 2.53 -4.35 16.28
CA ILE A 237 2.06 -5.59 16.91
C ILE A 237 2.92 -6.77 16.46
N SER A 238 3.34 -7.59 17.44
CA SER A 238 4.02 -8.86 17.18
C SER A 238 3.33 -10.02 17.89
N GLY A 239 3.17 -11.15 17.22
CA GLY A 239 2.63 -12.34 17.90
C GLY A 239 2.68 -13.62 17.09
N SER A 240 2.35 -14.75 17.70
CA SER A 240 2.33 -16.02 16.95
C SER A 240 1.07 -16.14 16.08
N GLN A 241 -0.10 -15.94 16.67
CA GLN A 241 -1.39 -15.95 15.99
C GLN A 241 -2.05 -14.58 16.14
N LEU A 242 -2.21 -13.85 15.03
CA LEU A 242 -2.85 -12.54 15.00
C LEU A 242 -4.16 -12.61 14.21
N LEU A 243 -5.26 -12.21 14.86
CA LEU A 243 -6.55 -11.96 14.24
C LEU A 243 -6.88 -10.47 14.41
N LEU A 244 -7.00 -9.75 13.29
CA LEU A 244 -7.18 -8.29 13.28
C LEU A 244 -8.44 -7.91 12.48
N ASP A 245 -9.35 -7.19 13.11
CA ASP A 245 -10.41 -6.40 12.48
C ASP A 245 -10.16 -4.91 12.80
N ILE A 246 -10.00 -4.09 11.76
CA ILE A 246 -9.57 -2.70 11.92
C ILE A 246 -10.35 -1.80 10.98
N SER A 247 -11.04 -0.80 11.52
CA SER A 247 -11.75 0.20 10.71
C SER A 247 -11.29 1.62 11.04
N GLY A 248 -11.12 2.45 10.02
CA GLY A 248 -10.74 3.83 10.25
C GLY A 248 -10.57 4.73 9.03
N SER A 249 -10.18 5.99 9.24
CA SER A 249 -9.96 6.90 8.11
C SER A 249 -8.52 6.85 7.60
N GLN A 250 -7.55 6.98 8.50
CA GLN A 250 -6.11 6.92 8.22
C GLN A 250 -5.49 5.81 9.06
N LEU A 251 -5.06 4.74 8.40
CA LEU A 251 -4.53 3.54 9.02
C LEU A 251 -3.06 3.38 8.64
N HIS A 252 -2.18 3.31 9.65
CA HIS A 252 -0.76 3.01 9.51
C HIS A 252 -0.43 1.78 10.37
N LEU A 253 -0.42 0.60 9.76
CA LEU A 253 0.00 -0.64 10.42
C LEU A 253 1.45 -0.91 10.03
N ASP A 254 2.37 -0.74 10.97
CA ASP A 254 3.81 -0.87 10.76
C ASP A 254 4.33 -2.09 11.51
N MET A 255 5.30 -2.79 10.93
CA MET A 255 5.99 -3.95 11.55
C MET A 255 5.06 -5.04 12.12
N ILE A 256 3.87 -5.25 11.52
CA ILE A 256 2.96 -6.31 11.98
C ILE A 256 3.59 -7.66 11.68
N SER A 257 3.98 -8.39 12.72
CA SER A 257 4.76 -9.63 12.55
C SER A 257 4.15 -10.83 13.25
N GLY A 258 4.12 -11.97 12.57
CA GLY A 258 3.68 -13.22 13.20
C GLY A 258 3.74 -14.49 12.37
N SER A 259 3.63 -15.65 13.02
CA SER A 259 3.75 -16.92 12.31
C SER A 259 2.49 -17.27 11.51
N GLN A 260 1.30 -16.98 12.07
CA GLN A 260 0.00 -17.10 11.42
C GLN A 260 -0.76 -15.78 11.53
N LEU A 261 -0.93 -15.10 10.40
CA LEU A 261 -1.58 -13.81 10.31
C LEU A 261 -2.92 -13.93 9.59
N HIS A 262 -3.99 -13.45 10.23
CA HIS A 262 -5.32 -13.34 9.64
C HIS A 262 -5.82 -11.90 9.81
N LEU A 263 -5.72 -11.13 8.74
CA LEU A 263 -6.25 -9.76 8.67
C LEU A 263 -7.53 -9.79 7.84
N ASP A 264 -8.64 -9.40 8.44
CA ASP A 264 -9.95 -9.41 7.79
C ASP A 264 -10.70 -8.10 8.05
N MET A 265 -11.60 -7.73 7.15
CA MET A 265 -12.46 -6.53 7.26
C MET A 265 -11.73 -5.19 7.46
N ILE A 266 -10.48 -5.07 7.03
CA ILE A 266 -9.73 -3.81 7.15
C ILE A 266 -10.28 -2.75 6.21
N SER A 267 -10.80 -1.64 6.74
CA SER A 267 -11.36 -0.57 5.92
C SER A 267 -10.83 0.81 6.29
N GLY A 268 -10.37 1.57 5.30
CA GLY A 268 -10.09 2.98 5.51
C GLY A 268 -9.69 3.81 4.31
N SER A 269 -9.85 5.13 4.41
CA SER A 269 -9.63 6.03 3.26
C SER A 269 -8.17 6.02 2.80
N GLN A 270 -7.22 6.08 3.73
CA GLN A 270 -5.78 5.96 3.49
C GLN A 270 -5.25 4.80 4.32
N LEU A 271 -4.67 3.82 3.64
CA LEU A 271 -4.20 2.59 4.26
C LEU A 271 -2.72 2.35 3.92
N HIS A 272 -1.91 2.17 4.95
CA HIS A 272 -0.53 1.67 4.84
C HIS A 272 -0.41 0.38 5.66
N LEU A 273 0.04 -0.69 5.01
CA LEU A 273 0.26 -1.99 5.65
C LEU A 273 1.68 -2.46 5.39
N ASP A 274 2.43 -2.69 6.47
CA ASP A 274 3.69 -3.44 6.47
C ASP A 274 3.52 -4.69 7.35
N ILE A 275 3.67 -5.86 6.73
CA ILE A 275 3.34 -7.16 7.34
C ILE A 275 4.43 -8.18 7.03
N SER A 276 4.94 -8.89 8.04
CA SER A 276 5.85 -10.01 7.86
C SER A 276 5.34 -11.27 8.56
N GLY A 277 5.17 -12.38 7.85
CA GLY A 277 4.71 -13.60 8.50
C GLY A 277 4.79 -14.87 7.68
N SER A 278 5.02 -16.01 8.34
CA SER A 278 5.22 -17.28 7.62
C SER A 278 3.97 -17.74 6.85
N GLN A 279 2.78 -17.59 7.43
CA GLN A 279 1.49 -17.82 6.78
C GLN A 279 0.61 -16.58 6.95
N SER A 280 0.24 -15.93 5.85
CA SER A 280 -0.59 -14.72 5.88
C SER A 280 -1.86 -14.88 5.06
N HIS A 281 -3.00 -14.52 5.65
CA HIS A 281 -4.28 -14.37 4.98
C HIS A 281 -4.76 -12.93 5.18
N LEU A 282 -4.89 -12.20 4.09
CA LEU A 282 -5.37 -10.82 4.05
C LEU A 282 -6.63 -10.80 3.21
N ALA A 283 -7.78 -10.53 3.82
CA ALA A 283 -9.07 -10.54 3.16
C ALA A 283 -9.89 -9.28 3.44
N MET A 284 -10.81 -8.96 2.53
CA MET A 284 -11.78 -7.86 2.67
C MET A 284 -11.16 -6.49 2.99
N ILE A 285 -9.98 -6.22 2.42
CA ILE A 285 -9.28 -4.95 2.63
C ILE A 285 -9.82 -3.90 1.65
N SER A 286 -10.32 -2.77 2.15
CA SER A 286 -10.85 -1.70 1.28
C SER A 286 -10.29 -0.32 1.63
N GLY A 287 -9.89 0.44 0.62
CA GLY A 287 -9.49 1.83 0.84
C GLY A 287 -9.35 2.66 -0.41
N SER A 288 -9.44 3.99 -0.27
CA SER A 288 -9.37 4.87 -1.46
C SER A 288 -7.93 4.98 -1.98
N GLN A 289 -6.97 5.13 -1.08
CA GLN A 289 -5.53 5.13 -1.36
C GLN A 289 -4.87 4.08 -0.45
N SER A 290 -4.43 2.98 -1.02
CA SER A 290 -3.91 1.85 -0.26
C SER A 290 -2.51 1.51 -0.74
N HIS A 291 -1.56 1.48 0.20
CA HIS A 291 -0.19 1.02 -0.01
C HIS A 291 0.05 -0.20 0.88
N LEU A 292 0.24 -1.36 0.27
CA LEU A 292 0.60 -2.58 0.97
C LEU A 292 2.03 -2.93 0.58
N ALA A 293 2.94 -2.89 1.54
CA ALA A 293 4.37 -3.03 1.32
C ALA A 293 4.96 -4.18 2.16
N MET A 294 6.10 -4.71 1.71
CA MET A 294 6.96 -5.64 2.46
C MET A 294 6.27 -6.92 2.95
N ILE A 295 5.17 -7.33 2.31
CA ILE A 295 4.45 -8.56 2.63
C ILE A 295 5.34 -9.75 2.29
N SER A 296 5.94 -10.37 3.31
CA SER A 296 6.85 -11.51 3.14
C SER A 296 6.36 -12.74 3.89
N GLY A 297 6.40 -13.91 3.25
CA GLY A 297 5.94 -15.15 3.87
C GLY A 297 6.15 -16.41 3.05
N SER A 298 6.04 -17.58 3.68
CA SER A 298 6.13 -18.86 2.94
C SER A 298 4.85 -19.12 2.14
N GLN A 299 3.69 -18.79 2.71
CA GLN A 299 2.38 -18.90 2.08
C GLN A 299 1.59 -17.62 2.36
N SER A 300 1.24 -16.88 1.31
CA SER A 300 0.53 -15.61 1.43
C SER A 300 -0.68 -15.62 0.50
N HIS A 301 -1.87 -15.39 1.06
CA HIS A 301 -3.12 -15.31 0.33
C HIS A 301 -3.75 -13.94 0.57
N LEU A 302 -3.80 -13.12 -0.48
CA LEU A 302 -4.44 -11.81 -0.48
C LEU A 302 -5.71 -11.90 -1.32
N ALA A 303 -6.87 -11.65 -0.73
CA ALA A 303 -8.17 -11.80 -1.38
C ALA A 303 -9.08 -10.59 -1.16
N MET A 304 -9.92 -10.26 -2.14
CA MET A 304 -10.97 -9.22 -2.02
C MET A 304 -10.42 -7.84 -1.59
N ILE A 305 -9.25 -7.46 -2.10
CA ILE A 305 -8.65 -6.15 -1.83
C ILE A 305 -9.19 -5.16 -2.85
N SER A 306 -9.76 -4.03 -2.42
CA SER A 306 -10.35 -3.04 -3.32
C SER A 306 -9.92 -1.60 -3.01
N GLY A 307 -9.69 -0.80 -4.06
CA GLY A 307 -9.41 0.61 -3.87
C GLY A 307 -9.27 1.44 -5.14
N SER A 308 -9.42 2.76 -5.05
CA SER A 308 -9.26 3.62 -6.24
C SER A 308 -7.81 3.67 -6.72
N GLN A 309 -6.86 3.81 -5.78
CA GLN A 309 -5.42 3.80 -6.04
C GLN A 309 -4.79 2.74 -5.13
N LEU A 310 -4.44 1.60 -5.71
CA LEU A 310 -3.85 0.48 -4.97
C LEU A 310 -2.40 0.27 -5.42
N HIS A 311 -1.48 0.38 -4.48
CA HIS A 311 -0.07 0.10 -4.65
C HIS A 311 0.31 -1.13 -3.83
N LEU A 312 0.80 -2.18 -4.48
CA LEU A 312 1.40 -3.34 -3.81
C LEU A 312 2.90 -3.34 -4.10
N ASP A 313 3.73 -3.33 -3.08
CA ASP A 313 5.18 -3.23 -3.19
C ASP A 313 5.89 -4.30 -2.34
N MET A 314 7.05 -4.78 -2.80
CA MET A 314 7.91 -5.75 -2.09
C MET A 314 7.17 -6.97 -1.53
N ILE A 315 6.20 -7.53 -2.29
CA ILE A 315 5.48 -8.73 -1.87
C ILE A 315 6.28 -9.97 -2.28
N SER A 316 6.70 -10.79 -1.30
CA SER A 316 7.49 -11.99 -1.57
C SER A 316 6.93 -13.24 -0.87
N GLY A 317 6.96 -14.37 -1.56
CA GLY A 317 6.71 -15.65 -0.90
C GLY A 317 6.77 -16.88 -1.77
N SER A 318 7.02 -18.05 -1.17
CA SER A 318 7.11 -19.30 -1.94
C SER A 318 5.78 -19.67 -2.61
N GLN A 319 4.64 -19.43 -1.95
CA GLN A 319 3.31 -19.63 -2.53
C GLN A 319 2.48 -18.36 -2.33
N LEU A 320 2.37 -17.55 -3.39
CA LEU A 320 1.66 -16.27 -3.36
C LEU A 320 0.38 -16.36 -4.20
N HIS A 321 -0.77 -16.24 -3.54
CA HIS A 321 -2.07 -16.20 -4.18
C HIS A 321 -2.71 -14.82 -4.03
N LEU A 322 -2.99 -14.16 -5.15
CA LEU A 322 -3.63 -12.85 -5.21
C LEU A 322 -4.97 -13.00 -5.94
N ALA A 323 -6.09 -12.88 -5.23
CA ALA A 323 -7.44 -13.13 -5.76
C ALA A 323 -8.38 -11.93 -5.57
N MET A 324 -9.23 -11.66 -6.55
CA MET A 324 -10.24 -10.58 -6.48
C MET A 324 -9.67 -9.22 -6.05
N ILE A 325 -8.46 -8.89 -6.50
CA ILE A 325 -7.86 -7.56 -6.24
C ILE A 325 -8.39 -6.57 -7.28
N SER A 326 -9.02 -5.48 -6.84
CA SER A 326 -9.68 -4.53 -7.72
C SER A 326 -9.28 -3.09 -7.47
N GLY A 327 -9.10 -2.33 -8.56
CA GLY A 327 -8.90 -0.89 -8.44
C GLY A 327 -8.83 -0.16 -9.77
N SER A 328 -9.14 1.14 -9.76
CA SER A 328 -9.07 1.97 -10.97
C SER A 328 -7.63 2.17 -11.45
N GLN A 329 -6.69 2.29 -10.51
CA GLN A 329 -5.26 2.38 -10.75
C GLN A 329 -4.54 1.36 -9.85
N LEU A 330 -4.04 0.28 -10.47
CA LEU A 330 -3.31 -0.78 -9.78
C LEU A 330 -1.83 -0.75 -10.17
N HIS A 331 -0.96 -0.47 -9.20
CA HIS A 331 0.49 -0.50 -9.34
C HIS A 331 1.07 -1.65 -8.53
N LEU A 332 1.95 -2.43 -9.15
CA LEU A 332 2.56 -3.63 -8.56
C LEU A 332 4.06 -3.56 -8.80
N ASP A 333 4.82 -3.48 -7.72
CA ASP A 333 6.28 -3.38 -7.76
C ASP A 333 6.92 -4.47 -6.90
N MET A 334 8.09 -4.95 -7.32
CA MET A 334 8.92 -5.96 -6.62
C MET A 334 8.16 -7.19 -6.08
N ILE A 335 7.24 -7.76 -6.87
CA ILE A 335 6.53 -9.00 -6.51
C ILE A 335 7.35 -10.23 -6.92
N SER A 336 7.66 -11.13 -5.98
CA SER A 336 8.43 -12.35 -6.26
C SER A 336 7.83 -13.60 -5.58
N GLY A 337 7.78 -14.72 -6.30
CA GLY A 337 7.35 -15.99 -5.72
C GLY A 337 7.49 -17.16 -6.69
N SER A 338 7.79 -18.36 -6.16
CA SER A 338 7.98 -19.55 -6.99
C SER A 338 6.67 -20.10 -7.57
N GLN A 339 5.52 -19.77 -6.97
CA GLN A 339 4.18 -20.05 -7.48
C GLN A 339 3.29 -18.81 -7.31
N LEU A 340 3.09 -18.04 -8.39
CA LEU A 340 2.28 -16.82 -8.44
C LEU A 340 0.96 -17.07 -9.18
N HIS A 341 -0.17 -16.88 -8.50
CA HIS A 341 -1.51 -16.94 -9.11
C HIS A 341 -2.22 -15.59 -8.98
N LEU A 342 -2.68 -15.05 -10.12
CA LEU A 342 -3.28 -13.72 -10.23
C LEU A 342 -4.71 -13.80 -10.76
N ASP A 343 -5.66 -13.31 -9.98
CA ASP A 343 -7.04 -13.02 -10.40
C ASP A 343 -7.39 -11.59 -9.93
N ARG A 344 -7.54 -10.66 -10.87
CA ARG A 344 -7.68 -9.21 -10.57
C ARG A 344 -8.82 -8.59 -11.39
N SER A 345 -9.17 -7.35 -11.11
CA SER A 345 -10.07 -6.58 -11.97
C SER A 345 -9.74 -5.09 -11.92
N GLY A 346 -9.28 -4.50 -13.03
CA GLY A 346 -8.97 -3.07 -13.11
C GLY A 346 -8.81 -2.63 -14.56
N SER A 347 -9.03 -1.34 -14.82
CA SER A 347 -8.93 -0.75 -16.17
C SER A 347 -7.48 -0.51 -16.62
N GLN A 348 -6.59 -0.27 -15.67
CA GLN A 348 -5.18 0.03 -15.90
C GLN A 348 -4.30 -0.80 -14.96
N LEU A 349 -3.34 -1.54 -15.52
CA LEU A 349 -2.37 -2.34 -14.78
C LEU A 349 -0.96 -1.94 -15.16
N HIS A 350 -0.15 -1.62 -14.16
CA HIS A 350 1.28 -1.40 -14.31
C HIS A 350 2.04 -2.44 -13.48
N LEU A 351 2.93 -3.18 -14.15
CA LEU A 351 3.86 -4.11 -13.54
C LEU A 351 5.27 -3.55 -13.71
N ALA A 352 6.05 -3.46 -12.63
CA ALA A 352 7.45 -3.03 -12.65
C ALA A 352 8.36 -4.04 -11.94
N MET A 353 9.62 -4.12 -12.37
CA MET A 353 10.67 -4.98 -11.79
C MET A 353 10.34 -6.47 -11.64
N ILE A 354 9.41 -7.01 -12.45
CA ILE A 354 9.11 -8.45 -12.51
C ILE A 354 10.21 -9.19 -13.28
N SER A 355 10.63 -10.34 -12.75
CA SER A 355 11.53 -11.29 -13.42
C SER A 355 10.81 -12.61 -13.74
N GLY A 356 11.08 -13.18 -14.92
CA GLY A 356 10.57 -14.49 -15.33
C GLY A 356 9.31 -14.45 -16.23
N ILE A 357 8.46 -15.48 -16.11
CA ILE A 357 7.26 -15.70 -16.94
C ILE A 357 6.09 -14.90 -16.38
N VAL A 358 5.43 -14.10 -17.21
CA VAL A 358 4.20 -13.40 -16.80
C VAL A 358 3.06 -14.43 -16.59
N PRO A 359 2.33 -14.42 -15.45
CA PRO A 359 1.38 -15.48 -15.13
C PRO A 359 0.22 -15.61 -16.14
N PRO A 360 -0.18 -16.84 -16.53
CA PRO A 360 -1.29 -17.07 -17.47
C PRO A 360 -2.65 -16.53 -17.00
N GLY A 361 -2.86 -16.38 -15.69
CA GLY A 361 -4.09 -15.84 -15.08
C GLY A 361 -4.41 -14.39 -15.45
N LEU A 362 -3.45 -13.66 -16.05
CA LEU A 362 -3.66 -12.30 -16.56
C LEU A 362 -4.79 -12.22 -17.60
N ALA A 363 -5.09 -13.32 -18.29
CA ALA A 363 -6.21 -13.38 -19.24
C ALA A 363 -7.60 -13.27 -18.62
N ASN A 364 -7.72 -13.55 -17.32
CA ASN A 364 -8.99 -13.45 -16.60
C ASN A 364 -9.42 -11.98 -16.41
N LEU A 365 -8.53 -11.01 -16.68
CA LEU A 365 -8.81 -9.58 -16.57
C LEU A 365 -9.63 -9.07 -17.76
N VAL A 366 -10.88 -9.52 -17.88
CA VAL A 366 -11.77 -9.23 -19.03
C VAL A 366 -12.04 -7.73 -19.25
N ASN A 367 -11.76 -6.89 -18.24
CA ASN A 367 -11.95 -5.44 -18.30
C ASN A 367 -10.67 -4.62 -18.50
N LEU A 368 -9.51 -5.27 -18.60
CA LEU A 368 -8.23 -4.56 -18.70
C LEU A 368 -8.11 -3.86 -20.06
N GLU A 369 -7.89 -2.54 -20.05
CA GLU A 369 -7.74 -1.74 -21.28
C GLU A 369 -6.28 -1.41 -21.59
N ILE A 370 -5.47 -1.21 -20.55
CA ILE A 370 -4.06 -0.81 -20.66
C ILE A 370 -3.21 -1.73 -19.79
N LEU A 371 -2.26 -2.41 -20.42
CA LEU A 371 -1.22 -3.19 -19.76
C LEU A 371 0.15 -2.55 -20.00
N ASN A 372 0.81 -2.11 -18.94
CA ASN A 372 2.16 -1.56 -19.00
C ASN A 372 3.15 -2.50 -18.29
N LEU A 373 4.07 -3.04 -19.07
CA LEU A 373 5.19 -3.90 -18.68
C LEU A 373 6.52 -3.20 -18.93
N PHE A 374 6.55 -1.87 -19.04
CA PHE A 374 7.77 -1.13 -19.35
C PHE A 374 8.86 -1.37 -18.28
N ASN A 375 10.12 -1.58 -18.71
CA ASN A 375 11.29 -1.73 -17.84
C ASN A 375 11.25 -2.95 -16.89
N ASN A 376 10.80 -4.12 -17.38
CA ASN A 376 10.82 -5.40 -16.65
C ASN A 376 11.78 -6.43 -17.25
N LEU A 377 12.19 -7.43 -16.47
CA LEU A 377 12.97 -8.61 -16.92
C LEU A 377 12.04 -9.77 -17.29
N VAL A 378 11.01 -9.50 -18.07
CA VAL A 378 10.06 -10.53 -18.54
C VAL A 378 10.72 -11.38 -19.62
N GLU A 379 10.78 -12.69 -19.38
CA GLU A 379 11.35 -13.65 -20.33
C GLU A 379 10.33 -14.09 -21.39
N GLU A 380 9.08 -14.32 -20.96
CA GLU A 380 7.98 -14.83 -21.78
C GLU A 380 6.63 -14.18 -21.42
N LEU A 381 5.83 -13.85 -22.45
CA LEU A 381 4.45 -13.38 -22.31
C LEU A 381 3.47 -14.56 -22.49
N PRO A 382 2.41 -14.68 -21.67
CA PRO A 382 1.49 -15.80 -21.77
C PRO A 382 0.58 -15.66 -23.00
N THR A 383 0.37 -16.78 -23.70
CA THR A 383 -0.54 -16.88 -24.87
C THR A 383 -1.97 -16.47 -24.55
N SER A 384 -2.36 -16.52 -23.28
CA SER A 384 -3.69 -16.17 -22.80
C SER A 384 -4.04 -14.68 -22.96
N LEU A 385 -3.05 -13.78 -23.09
CA LEU A 385 -3.24 -12.36 -23.45
C LEU A 385 -4.07 -12.18 -24.74
N SER A 386 -3.98 -13.15 -25.67
CA SER A 386 -4.73 -13.15 -26.93
C SER A 386 -6.25 -13.21 -26.75
N SER A 387 -6.72 -13.71 -25.61
CA SER A 387 -8.15 -13.94 -25.33
C SER A 387 -8.84 -12.78 -24.60
N MET A 388 -8.09 -11.70 -24.30
CA MET A 388 -8.60 -10.57 -23.52
C MET A 388 -9.48 -9.63 -24.37
N PRO A 389 -10.75 -9.39 -24.01
CA PRO A 389 -11.72 -8.72 -24.89
C PRO A 389 -11.64 -7.19 -24.90
N LYS A 390 -11.03 -6.55 -23.88
CA LYS A 390 -10.94 -5.08 -23.77
C LYS A 390 -9.53 -4.50 -23.85
N LEU A 391 -8.49 -5.33 -24.00
CA LEU A 391 -7.11 -4.86 -24.00
C LEU A 391 -6.81 -4.04 -25.26
N ARG A 392 -6.48 -2.76 -25.10
CA ARG A 392 -6.28 -1.80 -26.20
C ARG A 392 -4.82 -1.36 -26.34
N ILE A 393 -4.13 -1.20 -25.22
CA ILE A 393 -2.76 -0.69 -25.15
C ILE A 393 -1.89 -1.70 -24.41
N LEU A 394 -0.84 -2.17 -25.07
CA LEU A 394 0.22 -3.00 -24.49
C LEU A 394 1.55 -2.27 -24.62
N ASN A 395 2.16 -1.89 -23.50
CA ASN A 395 3.48 -1.28 -23.47
C ASN A 395 4.50 -2.30 -22.91
N VAL A 396 5.47 -2.71 -23.72
CA VAL A 396 6.53 -3.68 -23.35
C VAL A 396 7.94 -3.08 -23.53
N GLY A 397 8.05 -1.74 -23.59
CA GLY A 397 9.33 -1.07 -23.83
C GLY A 397 10.37 -1.37 -22.74
N ALA A 398 11.64 -1.52 -23.12
CA ALA A 398 12.76 -1.85 -22.22
C ALA A 398 12.68 -3.23 -21.52
N CYS A 399 11.97 -4.21 -22.08
CA CYS A 399 12.03 -5.61 -21.64
C CYS A 399 13.03 -6.45 -22.44
N SER A 400 13.73 -7.36 -21.76
CA SER A 400 14.56 -8.43 -22.37
C SER A 400 13.70 -9.62 -22.80
N VAL A 401 12.61 -9.39 -23.55
CA VAL A 401 11.72 -10.48 -24.00
C VAL A 401 12.50 -11.33 -24.99
N MET A 402 12.93 -12.52 -24.55
CA MET A 402 13.74 -13.43 -25.37
C MET A 402 12.89 -14.36 -26.22
N ASN A 403 11.60 -14.52 -25.92
CA ASN A 403 10.77 -15.45 -26.67
C ASN A 403 9.30 -15.07 -26.67
N VAL A 404 8.73 -14.90 -27.86
CA VAL A 404 7.29 -14.95 -28.12
C VAL A 404 7.08 -16.11 -29.10
N ASP A 405 7.47 -17.31 -28.69
CA ASP A 405 6.91 -18.56 -29.20
C ASP A 405 7.49 -19.79 -28.49
N GLY A 406 6.58 -20.64 -28.03
CA GLY A 406 6.86 -22.00 -27.55
C GLY A 406 7.25 -22.98 -28.66
N THR A 407 8.04 -22.55 -29.65
CA THR A 407 8.65 -23.45 -30.64
C THR A 407 10.13 -23.17 -30.78
N ARG A 408 10.90 -24.08 -30.19
CA ARG A 408 12.34 -24.29 -30.28
C ARG A 408 12.81 -24.22 -31.75
N LEU A 409 13.42 -23.11 -32.14
CA LEU A 409 14.25 -23.03 -33.34
C LEU A 409 15.70 -23.21 -32.89
N ASP A 410 16.13 -24.47 -32.86
CA ASP A 410 17.54 -24.82 -32.83
C ASP A 410 18.18 -24.30 -34.13
N GLU A 411 18.94 -23.19 -34.08
CA GLU A 411 20.17 -22.90 -34.86
C GLU A 411 20.64 -21.42 -34.70
N ASP A 412 21.75 -21.24 -33.97
CA ASP A 412 22.68 -20.09 -33.83
C ASP A 412 22.16 -18.66 -33.49
N PRO A 413 22.43 -18.12 -32.27
CA PRO A 413 21.88 -16.86 -31.78
C PRO A 413 22.85 -15.69 -31.97
N LYS A 414 22.71 -14.95 -33.07
CA LYS A 414 23.17 -13.56 -33.14
C LYS A 414 22.03 -12.68 -33.66
N GLU A 415 21.35 -12.03 -32.73
CA GLU A 415 20.52 -10.83 -32.92
C GLU A 415 19.35 -10.96 -33.91
N ARG A 416 18.47 -11.94 -33.70
CA ARG A 416 17.14 -12.01 -34.34
C ARG A 416 16.05 -11.81 -33.28
N PHE A 417 15.19 -10.80 -33.47
CA PHE A 417 13.99 -10.61 -32.66
C PHE A 417 12.74 -10.94 -33.50
N ILE A 418 11.95 -11.90 -33.02
CA ILE A 418 10.64 -12.21 -33.57
C ILE A 418 9.60 -11.52 -32.68
N PHE A 419 8.82 -10.63 -33.27
CA PHE A 419 7.78 -9.87 -32.59
C PHE A 419 6.43 -10.36 -33.11
N GLU A 420 5.82 -11.31 -32.39
CA GLU A 420 4.49 -11.81 -32.68
C GLU A 420 3.46 -10.99 -31.88
N VAL A 421 2.56 -10.27 -32.57
CA VAL A 421 1.64 -9.34 -31.92
C VAL A 421 0.19 -9.82 -32.08
N GLU A 422 -0.49 -9.89 -30.94
CA GLU A 422 -1.76 -10.57 -30.78
C GLU A 422 -3.00 -9.80 -31.26
N PRO A 423 -3.99 -10.45 -31.92
CA PRO A 423 -5.12 -9.90 -32.70
C PRO A 423 -5.94 -8.71 -32.15
N ASN A 424 -5.92 -8.48 -30.83
CA ASN A 424 -6.77 -7.49 -30.17
C ASN A 424 -6.03 -6.17 -29.83
N VAL A 425 -4.70 -6.11 -29.99
CA VAL A 425 -3.87 -4.96 -29.58
C VAL A 425 -3.88 -3.83 -30.62
N GLN A 426 -4.64 -2.75 -30.35
CA GLN A 426 -4.86 -1.66 -31.30
C GLN A 426 -3.65 -0.76 -31.57
N THR A 427 -2.68 -0.71 -30.65
CA THR A 427 -1.48 0.12 -30.76
C THR A 427 -0.34 -0.51 -29.98
N ILE A 428 0.83 -0.61 -30.62
CA ILE A 428 2.09 -1.00 -30.00
C ILE A 428 2.99 0.24 -30.05
N SER A 429 3.62 0.57 -28.92
CA SER A 429 4.68 1.58 -28.87
C SER A 429 5.92 0.93 -28.30
N VAL A 430 6.95 0.79 -29.14
CA VAL A 430 8.29 0.35 -28.70
C VAL A 430 9.17 1.58 -28.59
N ALA A 431 9.22 2.21 -27.42
CA ALA A 431 10.11 3.35 -27.18
C ALA A 431 11.38 2.88 -26.44
N ALA A 432 12.52 2.85 -27.11
CA ALA A 432 13.81 2.63 -26.45
C ALA A 432 14.35 3.96 -25.90
N VAL A 433 14.40 4.10 -24.58
CA VAL A 433 15.09 5.23 -23.93
C VAL A 433 16.59 4.93 -23.92
N THR A 434 17.33 5.64 -24.76
CA THR A 434 18.80 5.65 -24.82
C THR A 434 19.43 6.32 -23.58
N HIS A 435 19.28 5.70 -22.41
CA HIS A 435 20.04 6.11 -21.22
C HIS A 435 20.55 4.97 -20.33
N TYR A 436 20.08 3.73 -20.50
CA TYR A 436 20.55 2.59 -19.68
C TYR A 436 21.39 1.55 -20.42
N PHE A 437 21.34 1.50 -21.75
CA PHE A 437 22.16 0.59 -22.55
C PHE A 437 23.35 1.33 -23.15
N GLY A 438 24.43 1.43 -22.39
CA GLY A 438 25.75 1.42 -22.99
C GLY A 438 25.89 0.12 -23.78
N GLU A 439 26.00 0.23 -25.11
CA GLU A 439 26.44 -0.85 -26.03
C GLU A 439 25.43 -1.93 -26.50
N CYS A 440 24.10 -1.72 -26.50
CA CYS A 440 23.25 -2.47 -27.44
C CYS A 440 23.35 -1.86 -28.84
N ARG A 441 24.45 -2.16 -29.54
CA ARG A 441 24.60 -1.86 -30.96
C ARG A 441 23.94 -2.99 -31.76
N TYR A 442 22.92 -2.64 -32.54
CA TYR A 442 22.30 -3.40 -33.65
C TYR A 442 21.15 -4.35 -33.27
N ILE A 443 19.93 -3.98 -33.67
CA ILE A 443 18.84 -4.94 -33.90
C ILE A 443 18.82 -5.14 -35.42
N SER A 444 19.33 -6.28 -35.89
CA SER A 444 19.57 -6.51 -37.31
C SER A 444 18.28 -6.80 -38.09
N ASP A 445 17.36 -7.58 -37.50
CA ASP A 445 16.13 -8.02 -38.15
C ASP A 445 14.93 -7.98 -37.17
N ILE A 446 13.83 -7.34 -37.57
CA ILE A 446 12.50 -7.52 -36.93
C ILE A 446 11.62 -8.39 -37.84
N PHE A 447 11.14 -9.50 -37.29
CA PHE A 447 10.11 -10.34 -37.90
C PHE A 447 8.76 -10.01 -37.29
N VAL A 448 7.82 -9.55 -38.10
CA VAL A 448 6.45 -9.30 -37.68
C VAL A 448 5.54 -10.38 -38.26
N THR A 449 5.20 -11.37 -37.44
CA THR A 449 4.41 -12.54 -37.87
C THR A 449 2.91 -12.28 -37.87
N LYS A 450 2.41 -11.40 -37.00
CA LYS A 450 0.99 -11.03 -36.88
C LYS A 450 0.86 -9.57 -36.39
N LEU A 451 0.08 -8.73 -37.07
CA LEU A 451 -0.22 -7.35 -36.67
C LEU A 451 -1.71 -7.21 -36.37
N PRO A 452 -2.12 -6.64 -35.23
CA PRO A 452 -3.47 -6.78 -34.76
C PRO A 452 -4.21 -5.45 -34.73
N GLY A 453 -4.27 -4.80 -35.90
CA GLY A 453 -5.00 -3.56 -36.01
C GLY A 453 -4.71 -2.83 -37.32
N PRO A 454 -5.54 -1.83 -37.65
CA PRO A 454 -5.31 -1.03 -38.83
C PRO A 454 -4.05 -0.16 -38.71
N VAL A 455 -3.44 0.01 -37.53
CA VAL A 455 -2.35 0.98 -37.32
C VAL A 455 -1.20 0.37 -36.50
N CYS A 456 0.04 0.49 -36.99
CA CYS A 456 1.26 0.08 -36.29
C CYS A 456 2.27 1.24 -36.21
N PHE A 457 2.83 1.49 -35.02
CA PHE A 457 3.87 2.50 -34.77
C PHE A 457 5.18 1.85 -34.34
N LEU A 458 6.21 1.95 -35.18
CA LEU A 458 7.58 1.55 -34.86
C LEU A 458 8.44 2.81 -34.81
N HIS A 459 8.37 3.53 -33.70
CA HIS A 459 9.08 4.79 -33.49
C HIS A 459 10.34 4.56 -32.66
N CYS A 460 11.51 4.95 -33.18
CA CYS A 460 12.76 4.98 -32.42
C CYS A 460 13.35 3.62 -32.02
N VAL A 461 13.46 2.69 -32.98
CA VAL A 461 14.28 1.48 -32.84
C VAL A 461 15.36 1.54 -33.91
N LYS A 462 16.63 1.27 -33.55
CA LYS A 462 17.73 1.20 -34.54
C LYS A 462 17.60 -0.12 -35.32
N ILE A 463 16.66 -0.18 -36.26
CA ILE A 463 16.33 -1.34 -37.09
C ILE A 463 17.00 -1.17 -38.45
N GLU A 464 17.78 -2.17 -38.88
CA GLU A 464 18.40 -2.16 -40.22
C GLU A 464 17.53 -2.88 -41.26
N ARG A 465 16.74 -3.90 -40.87
CA ARG A 465 15.87 -4.66 -41.77
C ARG A 465 14.55 -5.07 -41.12
N VAL A 466 13.47 -5.03 -41.91
CA VAL A 466 12.14 -5.54 -41.55
C VAL A 466 11.78 -6.67 -42.50
N LYS A 467 11.26 -7.79 -42.00
CA LYS A 467 10.70 -8.86 -42.83
C LYS A 467 9.24 -9.11 -42.45
N LEU A 468 8.35 -8.98 -43.43
CA LEU A 468 6.90 -9.15 -43.27
C LEU A 468 6.50 -10.58 -43.65
N CYS A 469 5.74 -11.27 -42.79
CA CYS A 469 5.23 -12.62 -43.05
C CYS A 469 3.81 -12.60 -43.65
N SER A 470 3.48 -13.62 -44.46
CA SER A 470 2.25 -13.65 -45.29
C SER A 470 0.90 -13.66 -44.56
N LEU A 471 0.88 -13.81 -43.23
CA LEU A 471 -0.34 -13.82 -42.41
C LEU A 471 -0.75 -12.42 -41.89
N SER A 472 0.13 -11.41 -41.92
CA SER A 472 -0.11 -10.06 -41.34
C SER A 472 -0.65 -9.01 -42.33
N VAL A 473 -0.89 -9.40 -43.58
CA VAL A 473 -1.08 -8.51 -44.74
C VAL A 473 -2.54 -8.14 -45.05
N GLU A 474 -3.51 -8.80 -44.41
CA GLU A 474 -4.93 -8.63 -44.74
C GLU A 474 -5.65 -7.52 -43.95
N THR A 475 -5.08 -6.97 -42.88
CA THR A 475 -5.79 -6.01 -42.00
C THR A 475 -5.14 -4.64 -41.85
N LEU A 476 -3.85 -4.51 -42.14
CA LEU A 476 -3.08 -3.28 -41.90
C LEU A 476 -3.52 -2.15 -42.84
N ARG A 477 -3.82 -0.97 -42.27
CA ARG A 477 -4.24 0.23 -43.00
C ARG A 477 -3.27 1.40 -42.87
N ALA A 478 -2.43 1.44 -41.85
CA ALA A 478 -1.47 2.49 -41.62
C ALA A 478 -0.19 1.92 -41.00
N LEU A 479 0.95 2.26 -41.61
CA LEU A 479 2.27 1.82 -41.18
C LEU A 479 3.18 3.04 -41.00
N TYR A 480 3.60 3.27 -39.75
CA TYR A 480 4.48 4.38 -39.39
C TYR A 480 5.89 3.87 -39.08
N LEU A 481 6.82 4.14 -40.00
CA LEU A 481 8.23 3.78 -39.97
C LEU A 481 9.15 5.01 -40.02
N GLY A 482 8.63 6.19 -39.68
CA GLY A 482 9.38 7.44 -39.74
C GLY A 482 10.49 7.53 -38.69
N ASP A 483 11.48 8.39 -38.93
CA ASP A 483 12.57 8.70 -38.00
C ASP A 483 13.53 7.54 -37.66
N ASN A 484 13.63 6.52 -38.53
CA ASN A 484 14.55 5.40 -38.39
C ASN A 484 15.80 5.58 -39.30
N ASP A 485 16.58 4.50 -39.50
CA ASP A 485 17.83 4.48 -40.29
C ASP A 485 17.72 3.52 -41.50
N PHE A 486 16.50 3.29 -42.02
CA PHE A 486 16.29 2.37 -43.14
C PHE A 486 16.96 2.88 -44.41
N GLU A 487 17.77 2.03 -45.05
CA GLU A 487 18.34 2.31 -46.39
C GLU A 487 17.50 1.72 -47.53
N TYR A 488 16.77 0.63 -47.25
CA TYR A 488 15.95 -0.09 -48.21
C TYR A 488 14.66 -0.57 -47.54
N ILE A 489 13.58 -0.65 -48.31
CA ILE A 489 12.34 -1.32 -47.92
C ILE A 489 12.22 -2.61 -48.72
N PRO A 490 11.90 -3.74 -48.08
CA PRO A 490 11.73 -5.04 -48.76
C PRO A 490 10.62 -5.00 -49.82
N PRO A 491 10.77 -5.70 -50.96
CA PRO A 491 9.70 -5.82 -51.97
C PRO A 491 8.42 -6.45 -51.42
N GLU A 492 8.50 -7.22 -50.34
CA GLU A 492 7.36 -7.81 -49.63
C GLU A 492 6.36 -6.76 -49.10
N ILE A 493 6.73 -5.47 -49.04
CA ILE A 493 5.78 -4.39 -48.73
C ILE A 493 4.56 -4.41 -49.67
N GLY A 494 4.73 -4.82 -50.93
CA GLY A 494 3.64 -4.92 -51.91
C GLY A 494 2.54 -5.90 -51.51
N GLN A 495 2.80 -6.81 -50.56
CA GLN A 495 1.79 -7.74 -50.05
C GLN A 495 0.72 -7.05 -49.19
N LEU A 496 0.96 -5.83 -48.67
CA LEU A 496 0.04 -5.09 -47.78
C LEU A 496 -1.13 -4.44 -48.57
N LYS A 497 -1.96 -5.23 -49.24
CA LYS A 497 -3.01 -4.75 -50.17
C LYS A 497 -4.05 -3.81 -49.53
N ASN A 498 -4.16 -3.82 -48.20
CA ASN A 498 -5.10 -2.99 -47.44
C ASN A 498 -4.53 -1.69 -46.87
N LEU A 499 -3.24 -1.43 -47.10
CA LEU A 499 -2.56 -0.25 -46.59
C LEU A 499 -3.10 1.04 -47.24
N GLN A 500 -3.44 2.01 -46.41
CA GLN A 500 -3.95 3.34 -46.77
C GLN A 500 -2.95 4.44 -46.45
N ILE A 501 -2.14 4.28 -45.40
CA ILE A 501 -1.14 5.26 -44.95
C ILE A 501 0.22 4.57 -44.81
N LEU A 502 1.25 5.12 -45.44
CA LEU A 502 2.63 4.66 -45.30
C LEU A 502 3.54 5.85 -44.99
N VAL A 503 4.15 5.85 -43.81
CA VAL A 503 5.06 6.89 -43.36
C VAL A 503 6.48 6.37 -43.27
N LEU A 504 7.33 6.86 -44.18
CA LEU A 504 8.76 6.52 -44.32
C LEU A 504 9.66 7.76 -44.17
N ARG A 505 9.13 8.87 -43.68
CA ARG A 505 9.86 10.14 -43.57
C ARG A 505 11.11 10.03 -42.69
N GLU A 506 12.12 10.87 -42.95
CA GLU A 506 13.31 11.03 -42.08
C GLU A 506 14.09 9.71 -41.85
N ASN A 507 14.24 8.92 -42.93
CA ASN A 507 15.05 7.71 -43.00
C ASN A 507 16.28 7.94 -43.91
N ASP A 508 17.06 6.89 -44.15
CA ASP A 508 18.24 6.92 -45.03
C ASP A 508 17.94 6.23 -46.39
N LEU A 509 16.66 6.19 -46.84
CA LEU A 509 16.23 5.39 -48.00
C LEU A 509 16.89 5.85 -49.30
N VAL A 510 17.51 4.92 -50.02
CA VAL A 510 18.20 5.18 -51.30
C VAL A 510 17.28 4.94 -52.50
N GLU A 511 16.40 3.95 -52.39
CA GLU A 511 15.44 3.58 -53.42
C GLU A 511 14.13 3.08 -52.78
N LEU A 512 13.06 3.09 -53.58
CA LEU A 512 11.79 2.49 -53.24
C LEU A 512 11.56 1.25 -54.11
N PRO A 513 11.07 0.12 -53.55
CA PRO A 513 10.73 -1.05 -54.34
C PRO A 513 9.56 -0.76 -55.28
N LYS A 514 9.60 -1.29 -56.50
CA LYS A 514 8.53 -1.15 -57.50
C LYS A 514 7.19 -1.71 -57.00
N GLU A 515 7.25 -2.67 -56.09
CA GLU A 515 6.13 -3.34 -55.44
C GLU A 515 5.25 -2.38 -54.59
N ILE A 516 5.72 -1.16 -54.28
CA ILE A 516 4.85 -0.10 -53.72
C ILE A 516 3.66 0.19 -54.64
N GLY A 517 3.83 0.06 -55.96
CA GLY A 517 2.73 0.24 -56.92
C GLY A 517 1.62 -0.79 -56.79
N GLU A 518 1.81 -1.86 -56.01
CA GLU A 518 0.78 -2.86 -55.76
C GLU A 518 -0.15 -2.50 -54.56
N LEU A 519 0.15 -1.41 -53.83
CA LEU A 519 -0.63 -0.92 -52.70
C LEU A 519 -1.86 -0.13 -53.16
N VAL A 520 -2.79 -0.78 -53.87
CA VAL A 520 -3.93 -0.13 -54.56
C VAL A 520 -4.87 0.70 -53.67
N ARG A 521 -4.81 0.53 -52.34
CA ARG A 521 -5.60 1.28 -51.36
C ARG A 521 -4.85 2.46 -50.73
N LEU A 522 -3.58 2.67 -51.07
CA LEU A 522 -2.74 3.71 -50.48
C LEU A 522 -3.26 5.10 -50.86
N ARG A 523 -3.49 5.94 -49.85
CA ARG A 523 -3.95 7.32 -49.95
C ARG A 523 -2.90 8.31 -49.46
N GLU A 524 -2.10 7.91 -48.48
CA GLU A 524 -1.08 8.77 -47.89
C GLU A 524 0.29 8.11 -47.95
N LEU A 525 1.24 8.79 -48.58
CA LEU A 525 2.62 8.35 -48.68
C LEU A 525 3.56 9.50 -48.27
N HIS A 526 4.33 9.28 -47.22
CA HIS A 526 5.29 10.24 -46.69
C HIS A 526 6.71 9.70 -46.85
N ILE A 527 7.47 10.25 -47.79
CA ILE A 527 8.85 9.84 -48.10
C ILE A 527 9.84 11.02 -47.99
N GLN A 528 9.43 12.13 -47.39
CA GLN A 528 10.26 13.32 -47.24
C GLN A 528 11.45 13.08 -46.29
N GLY A 529 12.58 13.75 -46.54
CA GLY A 529 13.78 13.62 -45.69
C GLY A 529 14.47 12.26 -45.86
N ASN A 530 14.63 11.78 -47.10
CA ASN A 530 15.33 10.56 -47.45
C ASN A 530 16.45 10.84 -48.47
N ARG A 531 17.09 9.79 -49.00
CA ARG A 531 18.16 9.87 -50.00
C ARG A 531 17.70 9.43 -51.39
N LEU A 532 16.40 9.56 -51.68
CA LEU A 532 15.82 9.15 -52.94
C LEU A 532 16.24 10.09 -54.08
N THR A 533 16.57 9.51 -55.22
CA THR A 533 16.91 10.26 -56.45
C THR A 533 15.88 10.09 -57.56
N LEU A 534 15.15 8.97 -57.54
CA LEU A 534 14.16 8.55 -58.52
C LEU A 534 12.94 7.94 -57.82
N LEU A 535 11.83 7.87 -58.53
CA LEU A 535 10.62 7.14 -58.13
C LEU A 535 10.35 5.98 -59.10
N PRO A 536 10.01 4.76 -58.64
CA PRO A 536 9.58 3.70 -59.54
C PRO A 536 8.33 4.15 -60.33
N PRO A 537 8.27 3.95 -61.67
CA PRO A 537 7.11 4.30 -62.48
C PRO A 537 5.79 3.70 -61.97
N GLU A 538 5.87 2.56 -61.27
CA GLU A 538 4.75 1.87 -60.66
C GLU A 538 4.01 2.71 -59.60
N ILE A 539 4.64 3.73 -59.00
CA ILE A 539 3.95 4.71 -58.13
C ILE A 539 2.88 5.48 -58.92
N GLY A 540 3.06 5.64 -60.24
CA GLY A 540 2.08 6.27 -61.12
C GLY A 540 0.73 5.53 -61.19
N ASN A 541 0.69 4.25 -60.79
CA ASN A 541 -0.53 3.45 -60.71
C ASN A 541 -1.40 3.79 -59.49
N LEU A 542 -0.84 4.49 -58.49
CA LEU A 542 -1.53 4.83 -57.25
C LEU A 542 -2.28 6.17 -57.39
N ASP A 543 -3.41 6.29 -56.68
CA ASP A 543 -4.18 7.53 -56.61
C ASP A 543 -3.66 8.42 -55.46
N LEU A 544 -2.49 9.03 -55.67
CA LEU A 544 -1.79 9.84 -54.66
C LEU A 544 -1.94 11.37 -54.84
N VAL A 545 -2.71 11.80 -55.86
CA VAL A 545 -2.86 13.22 -56.25
C VAL A 545 -4.31 13.69 -56.30
N SER A 546 -5.27 12.82 -55.96
CA SER A 546 -6.65 13.25 -55.76
C SER A 546 -6.80 14.06 -54.47
N ASN A 547 -7.93 14.76 -54.35
CA ASN A 547 -8.28 15.58 -53.18
C ASN A 547 -8.39 14.80 -51.85
N LYS A 548 -8.36 13.46 -51.89
CA LYS A 548 -8.42 12.57 -50.71
C LYS A 548 -7.10 11.88 -50.41
N SER A 549 -6.02 12.29 -51.08
CA SER A 549 -4.71 11.66 -50.98
C SER A 549 -3.62 12.69 -50.70
N VAL A 550 -2.54 12.23 -50.08
CA VAL A 550 -1.39 13.06 -49.70
C VAL A 550 -0.10 12.36 -50.10
N LEU A 551 0.74 13.06 -50.87
CA LEU A 551 2.10 12.61 -51.19
C LEU A 551 3.10 13.70 -50.78
N LYS A 552 3.94 13.37 -49.79
CA LYS A 552 5.03 14.25 -49.33
C LYS A 552 6.37 13.65 -49.74
N MET A 553 7.16 14.43 -50.46
CA MET A 553 8.41 13.98 -51.09
C MET A 553 9.51 15.03 -51.10
N GLU A 554 9.33 16.10 -50.33
CA GLU A 554 10.30 17.17 -50.16
C GLU A 554 11.59 16.64 -49.51
N ASN A 555 12.68 17.41 -49.57
CA ASN A 555 13.95 17.08 -48.92
C ASN A 555 14.50 15.69 -49.31
N ASN A 556 14.59 15.45 -50.62
CA ASN A 556 15.24 14.29 -51.24
C ASN A 556 16.20 14.79 -52.33
N PHE A 557 17.01 13.89 -52.90
CA PHE A 557 18.04 14.21 -53.90
C PHE A 557 17.55 13.97 -55.34
N TRP A 558 16.36 14.50 -55.66
CA TRP A 558 15.70 14.28 -56.95
C TRP A 558 16.60 14.68 -58.14
N VAL A 559 16.66 13.80 -59.15
CA VAL A 559 17.28 14.16 -60.44
C VAL A 559 16.57 15.35 -61.08
N THR A 560 17.29 16.15 -61.87
CA THR A 560 16.78 17.38 -62.48
C THR A 560 15.39 17.24 -63.11
N PRO A 561 15.10 16.19 -63.92
CA PRO A 561 13.76 16.02 -64.48
C PRO A 561 12.64 15.90 -63.44
N ILE A 562 12.88 15.23 -62.30
CA ILE A 562 11.88 15.14 -61.21
C ILE A 562 11.83 16.45 -60.44
N ALA A 563 12.99 17.05 -60.14
CA ALA A 563 13.07 18.30 -59.41
C ALA A 563 12.35 19.45 -60.12
N ASP A 564 12.49 19.54 -61.44
CA ASP A 564 11.82 20.54 -62.27
C ASP A 564 10.29 20.37 -62.23
N GLN A 565 9.79 19.13 -62.32
CA GLN A 565 8.35 18.86 -62.20
C GLN A 565 7.84 19.13 -60.78
N LEU A 566 8.65 18.86 -59.75
CA LEU A 566 8.28 19.07 -58.35
C LEU A 566 8.12 20.57 -58.02
N GLN A 567 8.86 21.46 -58.69
CA GLN A 567 8.67 22.92 -58.56
C GLN A 567 7.29 23.37 -59.05
N VAL A 568 6.73 22.69 -60.06
CA VAL A 568 5.38 22.96 -60.57
C VAL A 568 4.33 22.36 -59.64
N GLY A 569 4.62 21.18 -59.10
CA GLY A 569 3.83 20.56 -58.04
C GLY A 569 3.86 19.04 -58.09
N VAL A 570 3.47 18.39 -57.00
CA VAL A 570 3.48 16.92 -56.86
C VAL A 570 2.65 16.21 -57.94
N SER A 571 1.55 16.83 -58.40
CA SER A 571 0.74 16.27 -59.50
C SER A 571 1.51 16.14 -60.82
N HIS A 572 2.36 17.11 -61.14
CA HIS A 572 3.17 17.09 -62.37
C HIS A 572 4.25 16.01 -62.29
N VAL A 573 4.81 15.76 -61.10
CA VAL A 573 5.72 14.63 -60.90
C VAL A 573 5.00 13.31 -61.17
N VAL A 574 3.80 13.12 -60.62
CA VAL A 574 3.02 11.89 -60.82
C VAL A 574 2.61 11.68 -62.28
N ASP A 575 2.25 12.75 -63.00
CA ASP A 575 1.94 12.66 -64.42
C ASP A 575 3.21 12.39 -65.26
N PHE A 576 4.33 12.99 -64.89
CA PHE A 576 5.61 12.75 -65.55
C PHE A 576 6.06 11.30 -65.40
N ILE A 577 5.96 10.71 -64.20
CA ILE A 577 6.39 9.30 -64.00
C ILE A 577 5.51 8.28 -64.74
N ARG A 578 4.29 8.65 -65.14
CA ARG A 578 3.41 7.83 -65.99
C ARG A 578 3.83 7.82 -67.45
N THR A 579 4.69 8.74 -67.88
CA THR A 579 5.10 8.84 -69.29
C THR A 579 6.10 7.75 -69.67
N GLU A 580 6.05 7.33 -70.93
CA GLU A 580 7.04 6.41 -71.49
C GLU A 580 8.45 7.01 -71.45
N THR A 581 8.55 8.34 -71.60
CA THR A 581 9.80 9.09 -71.48
C THR A 581 10.46 8.88 -70.11
N TYR A 582 9.68 8.96 -69.03
CA TYR A 582 10.20 8.70 -67.71
C TYR A 582 10.55 7.22 -67.51
N ARG A 583 9.76 6.27 -68.03
CA ARG A 583 10.06 4.83 -67.93
C ARG A 583 11.42 4.48 -68.57
N ILE A 584 11.73 5.08 -69.71
CA ILE A 584 13.04 4.94 -70.39
C ILE A 584 14.16 5.60 -69.55
N LEU A 585 13.92 6.80 -69.02
CA LEU A 585 14.88 7.52 -68.18
C LEU A 585 15.19 6.74 -66.89
N TYR A 586 14.16 6.25 -66.21
CA TYR A 586 14.26 5.42 -65.01
C TYR A 586 15.11 4.19 -65.28
N SER A 587 14.78 3.42 -66.34
CA SER A 587 15.52 2.20 -66.72
C SER A 587 16.99 2.48 -67.04
N ARG A 588 17.30 3.62 -67.68
CA ARG A 588 18.67 4.04 -67.97
C ARG A 588 19.43 4.38 -66.68
N LEU A 589 18.85 5.18 -65.80
CA LEU A 589 19.53 5.66 -64.60
C LEU A 589 19.68 4.57 -63.53
N THR A 590 18.74 3.62 -63.44
CA THR A 590 18.90 2.45 -62.55
C THR A 590 19.94 1.46 -63.06
N SER A 591 20.23 1.44 -64.37
CA SER A 591 21.29 0.57 -64.94
C SER A 591 22.71 1.11 -64.69
N THR A 592 22.84 2.42 -64.54
CA THR A 592 24.10 3.08 -64.18
C THR A 592 24.26 3.07 -62.67
N LYS A 593 25.11 2.19 -62.13
CA LYS A 593 25.41 2.09 -60.68
C LYS A 593 26.20 3.28 -60.15
N SER A 594 25.61 4.47 -60.17
CA SER A 594 26.16 5.63 -59.49
C SER A 594 26.07 5.43 -57.97
N PRO A 595 27.09 5.86 -57.19
CA PRO A 595 27.02 5.77 -55.74
C PRO A 595 25.84 6.59 -55.20
N PRO A 596 25.14 6.11 -54.16
CA PRO A 596 24.01 6.82 -53.58
C PRO A 596 24.46 8.10 -52.88
N PRO A 597 23.56 9.09 -52.72
CA PRO A 597 23.86 10.30 -51.94
C PRO A 597 24.40 9.97 -50.54
N GLU A 598 25.32 10.81 -50.04
CA GLU A 598 25.92 10.62 -48.72
C GLU A 598 24.86 10.60 -47.60
N LYS A 599 25.14 9.84 -46.53
CA LYS A 599 24.27 9.80 -45.34
C LYS A 599 24.28 11.15 -44.63
N TYR A 600 23.16 11.52 -44.03
CA TYR A 600 23.11 12.67 -43.14
C TYR A 600 23.96 12.41 -41.89
N LEU A 601 25.08 13.14 -41.75
CA LEU A 601 26.04 13.02 -40.63
C LEU A 601 25.51 13.63 -39.32
N ASP A 602 24.62 14.63 -39.40
CA ASP A 602 24.07 15.33 -38.23
C ASP A 602 22.57 15.04 -38.06
N LYS A 603 22.26 13.94 -37.35
CA LYS A 603 20.89 13.49 -37.06
C LYS A 603 20.18 14.31 -35.96
N SER A 604 20.81 15.37 -35.44
CA SER A 604 20.25 16.24 -34.39
C SER A 604 19.19 17.21 -34.91
N LYS A 605 19.10 17.38 -36.24
CA LYS A 605 18.17 18.27 -36.93
C LYS A 605 16.91 17.59 -37.48
N LYS A 606 16.73 16.27 -37.27
CA LYS A 606 15.49 15.56 -37.63
C LYS A 606 14.31 16.28 -36.97
N LEU A 607 13.29 16.65 -37.75
CA LEU A 607 12.15 17.48 -37.31
C LEU A 607 11.44 16.93 -36.06
N SER A 608 11.40 15.60 -35.92
CA SER A 608 10.84 14.88 -34.77
C SER A 608 11.59 15.08 -33.44
N ARG A 609 12.88 15.40 -33.49
CA ARG A 609 13.75 15.61 -32.31
C ARG A 609 13.77 17.06 -31.83
N ILE A 610 13.26 17.99 -32.64
CA ILE A 610 13.16 19.42 -32.30
C ILE A 610 11.93 19.67 -31.42
N SER A 611 10.83 18.92 -31.59
CA SER A 611 9.60 19.06 -30.80
C SER A 611 9.68 18.51 -29.37
N ALA A 612 10.66 17.65 -29.06
CA ALA A 612 10.83 17.08 -27.71
C ALA A 612 11.58 18.00 -26.72
N ARG A 613 12.01 19.19 -27.14
CA ARG A 613 12.72 20.17 -26.29
C ARG A 613 11.84 21.29 -25.73
N GLN A 614 10.53 21.27 -26.00
CA GLN A 614 9.61 22.35 -25.58
C GLN A 614 8.28 21.88 -24.95
N SER A 615 8.20 20.66 -24.41
CA SER A 615 7.05 20.21 -23.62
C SER A 615 7.46 19.72 -22.25
#